data_AF-A0AAW7NI50-F1
#
_entry.id   AF-A0AAW7NI50-F1
#
_cell.length_a   1.000
_cell.length_b   1.000
_cell.length_c   1.000
_cell.angle_alpha   90.00
_cell.angle_beta   90.00
_cell.angle_gamma   90.00
#
_symmetry.space_group_name_H-M   'P 1'
#
loop_
_entity.id
_entity.type
_entity.pdbx_description
1 polymer ?
#
loop_
_entity_poly.entity_id
_entity_poly.type
_entity_poly.pdbx_seq_one_letter_code
_entity_poly.pdbx_strand_id
1 'polypeptide(L)' 'MVRQEVPIGEFNRYDIDFAKADELAPNGPKLDENTWHHHQDLTTMQEVSKEMHRRFRHMGGMSLAKKLKD' A
#
# COMPACT_ATOMS: atom_id res chain seq x y z
N MET A 1 -0.64 11.60 1.58
CA MET A 1 -1.97 11.87 1.01
C MET A 1 -2.39 10.70 0.13
N VAL A 2 -3.58 10.17 0.36
CA VAL A 2 -4.17 9.08 -0.43
C VAL A 2 -4.72 9.66 -1.73
N ARG A 3 -4.42 9.01 -2.87
CA ARG A 3 -4.90 9.44 -4.19
C ARG A 3 -6.32 8.93 -4.48
N GLN A 4 -6.58 7.68 -4.16
CA GLN A 4 -7.88 7.04 -4.28
C GLN A 4 -7.96 5.83 -3.33
N GLU A 5 -9.19 5.43 -3.04
CA GLU A 5 -9.51 4.30 -2.17
C GLU A 5 -10.41 3.33 -2.91
N VAL A 6 -10.17 2.03 -2.71
CA VAL A 6 -10.86 0.97 -3.41
C VAL A 6 -11.32 -0.08 -2.41
N PRO A 7 -12.63 -0.32 -2.25
CA PRO A 7 -13.12 -1.42 -1.44
C PRO A 7 -12.86 -2.74 -2.17
N ILE A 8 -11.98 -3.56 -1.61
CA ILE A 8 -11.62 -4.89 -2.17
C ILE A 8 -12.35 -6.04 -1.48
N GLY A 9 -13.08 -5.78 -0.38
CA GLY A 9 -13.70 -6.82 0.44
C GLY A 9 -12.68 -7.51 1.33
N GLU A 10 -13.00 -8.69 1.88
CA GLU A 10 -12.09 -9.39 2.81
C GLU A 10 -10.70 -9.62 2.21
N PHE A 11 -9.66 -9.42 3.04
CA PHE A 11 -8.27 -9.70 2.70
C PHE A 11 -8.10 -11.12 2.15
N ASN A 12 -7.39 -11.25 1.03
CA ASN A 12 -7.04 -12.55 0.48
C ASN A 12 -5.51 -12.75 0.50
N ARG A 13 -4.83 -12.14 -0.46
CA ARG A 13 -3.37 -12.21 -0.63
C ARG A 13 -2.92 -10.93 -1.32
N TYR A 14 -1.77 -10.41 -0.92
CA TYR A 14 -1.28 -9.11 -1.39
C TYR A 14 -1.29 -8.92 -2.92
N ASP A 15 -0.82 -9.90 -3.69
CA ASP A 15 -0.80 -9.84 -5.16
C ASP A 15 -2.21 -9.83 -5.78
N ILE A 16 -3.11 -10.65 -5.26
CA ILE A 16 -4.52 -10.73 -5.70
C ILE A 16 -5.23 -9.42 -5.37
N ASP A 17 -5.05 -8.93 -4.14
CA ASP A 17 -5.66 -7.68 -3.66
C ASP A 17 -5.15 -6.47 -4.45
N PHE A 18 -3.88 -6.44 -4.82
CA PHE A 18 -3.29 -5.37 -5.62
C PHE A 18 -3.84 -5.37 -7.05
N ALA A 19 -3.95 -6.54 -7.67
CA ALA A 19 -4.55 -6.66 -9.00
C ALA A 19 -6.02 -6.25 -8.97
N LYS A 20 -6.77 -6.71 -7.97
CA LYS A 20 -8.17 -6.34 -7.76
C LYS A 20 -8.36 -4.84 -7.53
N ALA A 21 -7.46 -4.21 -6.79
CA ALA A 21 -7.49 -2.76 -6.59
C ALA A 21 -7.22 -1.99 -7.90
N ASP A 22 -6.26 -2.45 -8.72
CA ASP A 22 -6.01 -1.85 -10.05
C ASP A 22 -7.24 -1.96 -10.97
N GLU A 23 -7.97 -3.07 -10.93
CA GLU A 23 -9.20 -3.30 -11.72
C GLU A 23 -10.39 -2.44 -11.26
N LEU A 24 -10.55 -2.28 -9.94
CA LEU A 24 -11.70 -1.58 -9.34
C LEU A 24 -11.47 -0.08 -9.17
N ALA A 25 -10.26 0.41 -9.41
CA ALA A 25 -9.90 1.80 -9.17
C ALA A 25 -10.68 2.76 -10.10
N PRO A 26 -11.43 3.73 -9.55
CA PRO A 26 -12.27 4.62 -10.36
C PRO A 26 -11.44 5.55 -11.25
N ASN A 27 -10.20 5.83 -10.89
CA ASN A 27 -9.27 6.64 -11.70
C ASN A 27 -8.33 5.79 -12.56
N GLY A 28 -8.68 4.53 -12.77
CA GLY A 28 -7.80 3.52 -13.37
C GLY A 28 -6.73 3.01 -12.39
N PRO A 29 -5.87 2.08 -12.85
CA PRO A 29 -4.82 1.48 -12.05
C PRO A 29 -3.94 2.50 -11.33
N LYS A 30 -3.29 2.08 -10.24
CA LYS A 30 -2.35 2.95 -9.53
C LYS A 30 -1.28 3.49 -10.47
N LEU A 31 -0.78 4.68 -10.16
CA LEU A 31 0.38 5.24 -10.84
C LEU A 31 1.65 4.44 -10.54
N ASP A 32 2.60 4.45 -11.46
CA ASP A 32 3.90 3.77 -11.29
C ASP A 32 4.69 4.27 -10.08
N GLU A 33 4.50 5.52 -9.66
CA GLU A 33 5.15 6.10 -8.47
C GLU A 33 4.41 5.76 -7.16
N ASN A 34 3.24 5.14 -7.26
CA ASN A 34 2.38 4.80 -6.13
C ASN A 34 2.37 3.30 -5.86
N THR A 35 1.82 2.94 -4.71
CA THR A 35 1.59 1.56 -4.28
C THR A 35 0.23 1.47 -3.63
N TRP A 36 -0.39 0.31 -3.72
CA TRP A 36 -1.53 0.01 -2.88
C TRP A 36 -1.06 -0.29 -1.45
N HIS A 37 -1.80 0.23 -0.49
CA HIS A 37 -1.61 0.02 0.94
C HIS A 37 -2.93 -0.44 1.55
N HIS A 38 -2.91 -1.57 2.26
CA HIS A 38 -4.08 -2.02 3.01
C HIS A 38 -4.40 -1.02 4.12
N HIS A 39 -5.64 -0.54 4.13
CA HIS A 39 -6.18 0.24 5.24
C HIS A 39 -6.32 -0.66 6.48
N GLN A 40 -6.47 -0.04 7.67
CA GLN A 40 -6.56 -0.77 8.94
C GLN A 40 -7.79 -1.70 9.03
N ASP A 41 -8.82 -1.44 8.24
CA ASP A 41 -10.01 -2.30 8.13
C ASP A 41 -9.74 -3.61 7.38
N LEU A 42 -8.60 -3.74 6.70
CA LEU A 42 -8.21 -4.85 5.83
C LEU A 42 -9.16 -5.12 4.65
N THR A 43 -10.15 -4.26 4.43
CA THR A 43 -11.13 -4.37 3.35
C THR A 43 -10.99 -3.31 2.27
N THR A 44 -10.17 -2.29 2.54
CA THR A 44 -9.98 -1.13 1.68
C THR A 44 -8.50 -1.01 1.29
N MET A 45 -8.25 -0.71 0.01
CA MET A 45 -6.93 -0.37 -0.51
C MET A 45 -6.82 1.12 -0.73
N GLN A 46 -5.73 1.71 -0.23
CA GLN A 46 -5.39 3.12 -0.43
C GLN A 46 -4.22 3.23 -1.38
N GLU A 47 -4.38 4.02 -2.45
CA GLU A 47 -3.28 4.37 -3.33
C GLU A 47 -2.46 5.47 -2.66
N VAL A 48 -1.20 5.17 -2.33
CA VAL A 48 -0.27 6.10 -1.69
C VAL A 48 1.05 6.16 -2.44
N SER A 49 1.76 7.29 -2.36
CA SER A 49 3.08 7.39 -2.99
C SER A 49 4.09 6.43 -2.36
N LYS A 50 4.95 5.82 -3.19
CA LYS A 50 6.02 4.93 -2.72
C LYS A 50 6.96 5.64 -1.76
N GLU A 51 7.18 6.95 -1.94
CA GLU A 51 7.97 7.77 -1.02
C GLU A 51 7.35 7.78 0.38
N MET A 52 6.05 8.02 0.48
CA MET A 52 5.33 8.02 1.75
C MET A 52 5.34 6.63 2.39
N HIS A 53 5.06 5.60 1.60
CA HIS A 53 5.09 4.20 2.07
C HIS A 53 6.48 3.81 2.60
N ARG A 54 7.56 4.25 1.95
CA ARG A 54 8.93 4.08 2.45
C ARG A 54 9.16 4.83 3.76
N ARG A 55 8.73 6.09 3.87
CA ARG A 55 8.87 6.86 5.11
C ARG A 55 8.23 6.15 6.31
N PHE A 56 7.03 5.59 6.15
CA PHE A 56 6.39 4.80 7.21
C PHE A 56 7.15 3.50 7.53
N ARG A 57 7.65 2.79 6.53
CA ARG A 57 8.54 1.63 6.73
C ARG A 57 9.81 2.00 7.51
N HIS A 58 10.32 3.21 7.33
CA HIS A 58 11.52 3.70 8.03
C HIS A 58 11.23 4.28 9.42
N MET A 59 10.01 4.73 9.72
CA MET A 59 9.60 5.23 11.04
C MET A 59 9.07 4.14 11.98
N GLY A 60 8.73 2.95 11.47
CA GLY A 60 8.47 1.77 12.30
C GLY A 60 9.79 1.07 12.69
N GLY A 61 9.93 0.67 13.96
CA GLY A 61 11.16 0.11 14.58
C GLY A 61 11.82 -1.12 13.91
N MET A 62 11.28 -1.62 12.80
CA MET A 62 11.89 -2.67 11.97
C MET A 62 13.02 -2.16 11.06
N SER A 63 13.15 -0.84 10.84
CA SER A 63 14.23 -0.25 10.05
C SER A 63 15.55 -0.08 10.83
N LEU A 64 15.50 0.01 12.16
CA LEU A 64 16.69 0.08 13.02
C LEU A 64 17.47 -1.25 13.06
N ALA A 65 16.78 -2.39 12.87
CA ALA A 65 17.39 -3.72 12.93
C ALA A 65 18.36 -4.02 11.79
N LYS A 66 18.33 -3.26 10.68
CA LYS A 66 19.24 -3.47 9.53
C LYS A 66 20.48 -2.58 9.54
N LYS A 67 20.60 -1.63 10.47
CA LYS A 67 21.77 -0.73 10.60
C LYS A 67 22.81 -1.18 11.64
N LEU A 68 22.58 -2.29 12.35
CA LEU A 68 23.51 -2.86 13.34
C LEU A 68 24.39 -3.99 12.79
N LYS A 69 24.52 -4.10 11.47
CA LYS A 69 25.45 -5.01 10.81
C LYS A 69 26.18 -4.26 9.70
N ASP A 70 27.05 -3.33 10.10
CA ASP A 70 28.23 -2.89 9.37
C ASP A 70 29.27 -2.43 10.39
#